data_AF-K8A9Z0-F1
#
_entry.id   AF-K8A9Z0-F1
#
_cell.length_a   1.000
_cell.length_b   1.000
_cell.length_c   1.000
_cell.angle_alpha   90.00
_cell.angle_beta   90.00
_cell.angle_gamma   90.00
#
_symmetry.space_group_name_H-M   'P 1'
#
loop_
_entity.id
_entity.type
_entity.pdbx_description
1 polymer ?
#
loop_
_entity_poly.entity_id
_entity_poly.type
_entity_poly.pdbx_seq_one_letter_code
_entity_poly.pdbx_strand_id
1 'polypeptide(L)'
;MLLAGVAYAWLVPLTDNRQQLKVQLQQQARELQTLRRQVSMLPDRQPAIAALNAQLTLKPFSPLALNPGPNGHLIRWQPEGDKGELELALTWNNVPAIFAALAESDMLANGFALSTEEAQTLRLTLQLERPHEK
;
A
#
# COMPACT_ATOMS: atom_id res chain seq x y z
N MET A 1 -12.46 -62.08 -40.46
CA MET A 1 -11.44 -61.02 -40.32
C MET A 1 -12.06 -59.64 -40.57
N LEU A 2 -12.74 -59.06 -39.58
CA LEU A 2 -13.38 -57.73 -39.71
C LEU A 2 -13.46 -56.98 -38.36
N LEU A 3 -12.56 -57.30 -37.41
CA LEU A 3 -12.55 -56.66 -36.08
C LEU A 3 -11.29 -55.81 -35.81
N ALA A 4 -10.25 -55.89 -36.64
CA ALA A 4 -9.00 -55.16 -36.41
C ALA A 4 -9.03 -53.69 -36.90
N GLY A 5 -9.86 -53.36 -37.90
CA GLY A 5 -9.93 -52.00 -38.46
C GLY A 5 -10.68 -50.99 -37.58
N VAL A 6 -11.60 -51.47 -36.74
CA VAL A 6 -12.43 -50.60 -35.88
C VAL A 6 -11.64 -50.11 -34.66
N ALA A 7 -10.70 -50.91 -34.15
CA ALA A 7 -9.85 -50.53 -33.02
C ALA A 7 -8.88 -49.37 -33.35
N TYR A 8 -8.41 -49.29 -34.60
CA TYR A 8 -7.47 -48.24 -35.03
C TYR A 8 -8.18 -46.89 -35.29
N ALA A 9 -9.42 -46.93 -35.78
CA ALA A 9 -10.21 -45.73 -36.07
C ALA A 9 -10.57 -44.92 -34.80
N TRP A 10 -10.58 -45.56 -33.62
CA TRP A 10 -10.83 -44.90 -32.33
C TRP A 10 -9.57 -44.35 -31.66
N LEU A 11 -8.38 -44.73 -32.12
CA LEU A 11 -7.10 -44.26 -31.57
C LEU A 11 -6.61 -42.96 -32.23
N VAL A 12 -6.98 -42.73 -33.49
CA VAL A 12 -6.65 -41.49 -34.24
C VAL A 12 -7.18 -40.21 -33.57
N PRO A 13 -8.47 -40.11 -33.16
CA PRO A 13 -8.97 -38.88 -32.52
C PRO A 13 -8.31 -38.60 -31.17
N LEU A 14 -7.82 -39.63 -30.46
CA LEU A 14 -7.11 -39.44 -29.20
C LEU A 14 -5.70 -38.85 -29.41
N THR A 15 -5.04 -39.21 -30.51
CA THR A 15 -3.73 -38.62 -30.87
C THR A 15 -3.86 -37.19 -31.37
N ASP A 16 -4.90 -36.89 -32.13
CA ASP A 16 -5.17 -35.53 -32.64
C ASP A 16 -5.44 -34.57 -31.47
N ASN A 17 -6.28 -34.97 -30.51
CA ASN A 17 -6.56 -34.18 -29.32
C ASN A 17 -5.30 -33.88 -28.49
N ARG A 18 -4.38 -34.85 -28.36
CA ARG A 18 -3.09 -34.63 -27.67
C ARG A 18 -2.18 -33.66 -28.42
N GLN A 19 -2.21 -33.67 -29.75
CA GLN A 19 -1.43 -32.73 -30.55
C GLN A 19 -2.01 -31.32 -30.45
N GLN A 20 -3.33 -31.17 -30.53
CA GLN A 20 -4.02 -29.90 -30.36
C GLN A 20 -3.77 -29.29 -28.96
N LEU A 21 -3.87 -30.09 -27.90
CA LEU A 21 -3.60 -29.63 -26.53
C LEU A 21 -2.16 -29.15 -26.35
N LYS A 22 -1.18 -29.84 -26.95
CA LYS A 22 0.23 -29.39 -26.93
C LYS A 22 0.40 -28.06 -27.62
N VAL A 23 -0.24 -27.86 -28.78
CA VAL A 23 -0.21 -26.59 -29.50
C VAL A 23 -0.85 -25.48 -28.67
N GLN A 24 -1.98 -25.75 -28.02
CA GLN A 24 -2.67 -24.79 -27.16
C GLN A 24 -1.84 -24.38 -25.95
N LEU A 25 -1.20 -25.33 -25.26
CA LEU A 25 -0.29 -25.03 -24.15
C LEU A 25 0.94 -24.23 -24.60
N GLN A 26 1.48 -24.55 -25.77
CA GLN A 26 2.60 -23.79 -26.34
C GLN A 26 2.20 -22.36 -26.69
N GLN A 27 0.98 -22.13 -27.17
CA GLN A 27 0.45 -20.79 -27.42
C GLN A 27 0.33 -20.00 -26.13
N GLN A 28 -0.30 -20.55 -25.09
CA GLN A 28 -0.40 -19.90 -23.78
C GLN A 28 0.97 -19.60 -23.17
N ALA A 29 1.93 -20.52 -23.30
CA ALA A 29 3.28 -20.31 -22.80
C ALA A 29 3.97 -19.14 -23.52
N ARG A 30 3.75 -18.97 -24.83
CA ARG A 30 4.30 -17.84 -25.59
C ARG A 30 3.70 -16.51 -25.16
N GLU A 31 2.39 -16.45 -24.94
CA GLU A 31 1.70 -15.26 -24.43
C GLU A 31 2.18 -14.87 -23.02
N LEU A 32 2.34 -15.87 -22.13
CA LEU A 32 2.90 -15.61 -20.80
C LEU A 32 4.36 -15.16 -20.88
N GLN A 33 5.15 -15.69 -21.82
CA GLN A 33 6.54 -15.27 -22.02
C GLN A 33 6.66 -13.86 -22.58
N THR A 34 5.77 -13.44 -23.48
CA THR A 34 5.76 -12.06 -23.99
C THR A 34 5.34 -11.09 -22.89
N LEU A 35 4.31 -11.43 -22.11
CA LEU A 35 3.88 -10.62 -20.97
C LEU A 35 4.98 -10.54 -19.90
N ARG A 36 5.64 -11.66 -19.56
CA ARG A 36 6.80 -11.67 -18.65
C ARG A 36 7.93 -10.79 -19.17
N ARG A 37 8.26 -10.87 -20.46
CA ARG A 37 9.28 -10.00 -21.06
C ARG A 37 8.92 -8.53 -20.95
N GLN A 38 7.66 -8.17 -21.21
CA GLN A 38 7.20 -6.80 -21.04
C GLN A 38 7.35 -6.35 -19.58
N VAL A 39 6.95 -7.19 -18.62
CA VAL A 39 7.10 -6.90 -17.18
C VAL A 39 8.57 -6.77 -16.76
N SER A 40 9.46 -7.62 -17.28
CA SER A 40 10.91 -7.54 -17.00
C SER A 40 11.59 -6.31 -17.61
N MET A 41 10.98 -5.67 -18.61
CA MET A 41 11.47 -4.41 -19.17
C MET A 41 10.98 -3.18 -18.42
N LEU A 42 10.02 -3.32 -17.49
CA LEU A 42 9.67 -2.20 -16.64
C LEU A 42 10.88 -1.84 -15.77
N PRO A 43 11.28 -0.56 -15.75
CA PRO A 43 12.38 -0.13 -14.93
C PRO A 43 12.05 -0.40 -13.46
N ASP A 44 13.04 -0.88 -12.73
CA ASP A 44 12.93 -1.04 -11.30
C ASP A 44 12.69 0.34 -10.67
N ARG A 45 11.53 0.52 -10.05
CA ARG A 45 11.15 1.74 -9.35
C ARG A 45 11.64 1.76 -7.91
N GLN A 46 12.12 0.64 -7.35
CA GLN A 46 12.71 0.60 -6.02
C GLN A 46 13.80 1.67 -5.81
N PRO A 47 14.79 1.87 -6.70
CA PRO A 47 15.81 2.90 -6.50
C PRO A 47 15.24 4.32 -6.55
N ALA A 48 14.21 4.58 -7.36
CA ALA A 48 13.56 5.89 -7.41
C ALA A 48 12.75 6.17 -6.14
N ILE A 49 12.05 5.15 -5.61
CA ILE A 49 11.32 5.23 -4.33
C ILE A 49 12.30 5.37 -3.16
N ALA A 50 13.40 4.62 -3.15
CA ALA A 50 14.44 4.70 -2.14
C ALA A 50 15.16 6.05 -2.17
N ALA A 51 15.46 6.59 -3.36
CA ALA A 51 16.04 7.93 -3.50
C ALA A 51 15.08 9.02 -3.04
N LEU A 52 13.77 8.87 -3.30
CA LEU A 52 12.76 9.80 -2.79
C LEU A 52 12.67 9.74 -1.26
N ASN A 53 12.65 8.54 -0.67
CA ASN A 53 12.66 8.33 0.77
C ASN A 53 13.96 8.83 1.44
N ALA A 54 15.12 8.63 0.81
CA ALA A 54 16.40 9.12 1.33
C ALA A 54 16.54 10.64 1.25
N GLN A 55 15.83 11.30 0.31
CA GLN A 55 15.73 12.77 0.23
C GLN A 55 14.69 13.32 1.21
N LEU A 56 13.71 12.51 1.62
CA LEU A 56 12.81 12.80 2.72
C LEU A 56 13.55 12.56 4.04
N THR A 57 14.49 13.46 4.37
CA THR A 57 14.95 13.59 5.75
C THR A 57 13.76 14.04 6.58
N LEU A 58 12.98 13.08 7.07
CA LEU A 58 11.81 13.32 7.90
C LEU A 58 12.25 14.13 9.11
N LYS A 59 11.52 15.20 9.39
CA LYS A 59 11.82 16.07 10.52
C LYS A 59 11.53 15.30 11.81
N PRO A 60 12.39 15.39 12.85
CA PRO A 60 12.08 14.84 14.15
C PRO A 60 10.74 15.40 14.66
N PHE A 61 9.82 14.50 14.99
CA PHE A 61 8.50 14.87 15.45
C PHE A 61 8.58 15.65 16.76
N SER A 62 7.81 16.72 16.84
CA SER A 62 7.60 17.48 18.08
C SER A 62 6.12 17.84 18.19
N PRO A 63 5.43 17.46 19.29
CA PRO A 63 4.02 17.80 19.51
C PRO A 63 3.75 19.31 19.44
N LEU A 64 4.72 20.10 19.89
CA LEU A 64 4.63 21.56 19.93
C LEU A 64 4.83 22.21 18.55
N ALA A 65 5.38 21.46 17.58
CA ALA A 65 5.51 21.94 16.21
C ALA A 65 4.20 21.84 15.42
N LEU A 66 3.21 21.09 15.94
CA LEU A 66 1.89 21.02 15.34
C LEU A 66 1.11 22.31 15.64
N ASN A 67 0.57 22.91 14.58
CA ASN A 67 -0.23 24.13 14.69
C ASN A 67 -1.73 23.80 14.55
N PRO A 68 -2.48 23.70 15.66
CA PRO A 68 -3.93 23.45 15.64
C PRO A 68 -4.76 24.68 15.23
N GLY A 69 -4.10 25.79 14.87
CA GLY A 69 -4.69 27.05 14.45
C GLY A 69 -5.03 28.01 15.60
N PRO A 70 -5.60 29.18 15.31
CA PRO A 70 -5.69 30.30 16.27
C PRO A 70 -6.54 30.02 17.52
N ASN A 71 -7.53 29.12 17.42
CA ASN A 71 -8.39 28.72 18.54
C ASN A 71 -8.12 27.27 18.99
N GLY A 72 -7.11 26.62 18.41
CA GLY A 72 -6.74 25.26 18.75
C GLY A 72 -5.57 25.22 19.73
N HIS A 73 -5.42 24.12 20.44
CA HIS A 73 -4.30 23.91 21.37
C HIS A 73 -4.01 22.42 21.57
N LEU A 74 -2.81 22.15 22.07
CA LEU A 74 -2.41 20.81 22.52
C LEU A 74 -3.08 20.50 23.86
N ILE A 75 -3.91 19.45 23.89
CA ILE A 75 -4.56 18.97 25.11
C ILE A 75 -3.60 18.07 25.88
N ARG A 76 -3.01 17.08 25.19
CA ARG A 76 -2.17 16.06 25.82
C ARG A 76 -1.17 15.47 24.84
N TRP A 77 0.01 15.13 25.34
CA TRP A 77 0.99 14.30 24.66
C TRP A 77 1.54 13.26 25.64
N GLN A 78 1.50 11.99 25.24
CA GLN A 78 2.05 10.86 26.01
C GLN A 78 2.94 10.00 25.11
N PRO A 79 4.26 10.15 25.19
CA PRO A 79 5.19 9.29 24.47
C PRO A 79 5.28 7.91 25.15
N GLU A 80 5.24 6.84 24.36
CA GLU A 80 5.44 5.45 24.77
C GLU A 80 6.47 4.79 23.85
N GLY A 81 7.76 5.13 24.05
CA GLY A 81 8.88 4.62 23.25
C GLY A 81 8.86 5.13 21.81
N ASP A 82 8.62 4.23 20.85
CA ASP A 82 8.44 4.56 19.43
C ASP A 82 7.00 4.92 19.07
N LYS A 83 6.10 4.86 20.05
CA LYS A 83 4.70 5.22 19.92
C LYS A 83 4.38 6.45 20.76
N GLY A 84 3.19 7.00 20.56
CA GLY A 84 2.64 7.95 21.50
C GLY A 84 1.23 8.37 21.15
N GLU A 85 0.47 8.73 22.18
CA GLU A 85 -0.88 9.25 22.04
C GLU A 85 -0.85 10.78 22.13
N LEU A 86 -1.47 11.43 21.15
CA LEU A 86 -1.56 12.88 21.04
C LEU A 86 -3.03 13.30 21.01
N GLU A 87 -3.41 14.26 21.84
CA GLU A 87 -4.74 14.88 21.84
C GLU A 87 -4.63 16.39 21.54
N LEU A 88 -5.39 16.85 20.56
CA LEU A 88 -5.46 18.25 20.12
C LEU A 88 -6.91 18.73 20.14
N ALA A 89 -7.12 19.99 20.55
CA ALA A 89 -8.35 20.73 20.30
C ALA A 89 -8.15 21.59 19.06
N LEU A 90 -9.03 21.49 18.06
CA LEU A 90 -8.97 22.33 16.86
C LEU A 90 -10.31 22.40 16.13
N THR A 91 -10.43 23.33 15.18
CA THR A 91 -11.59 23.36 14.27
C THR A 91 -11.41 22.36 13.13
N TRP A 92 -12.52 21.92 12.52
CA TRP A 92 -12.49 20.99 11.38
C TRP A 92 -11.53 21.40 10.26
N ASN A 93 -11.47 22.70 9.95
CA ASN A 93 -10.63 23.22 8.87
C ASN A 93 -9.13 23.02 9.09
N ASN A 94 -8.69 22.87 10.35
CA ASN A 94 -7.27 22.68 10.68
C ASN A 94 -6.86 21.20 10.72
N VAL A 95 -7.82 20.26 10.70
CA VAL A 95 -7.52 18.82 10.78
C VAL A 95 -6.59 18.37 9.64
N PRO A 96 -6.83 18.73 8.36
CA PRO A 96 -5.94 18.31 7.28
C PRO A 96 -4.50 18.83 7.43
N ALA A 97 -4.32 20.03 8.00
CA ALA A 97 -3.00 20.61 8.22
C ALA A 97 -2.18 19.83 9.26
N ILE A 98 -2.84 19.23 10.26
CA ILE A 98 -2.17 18.34 11.24
C ILE A 98 -1.61 17.10 10.54
N PHE A 99 -2.41 16.46 9.67
CA PHE A 99 -1.95 15.28 8.93
C PHE A 99 -0.85 15.61 7.91
N ALA A 100 -0.91 16.78 7.26
CA ALA A 100 0.15 17.25 6.38
C ALA A 100 1.48 17.45 7.15
N ALA A 101 1.43 18.08 8.33
CA ALA A 101 2.60 18.26 9.18
C ALA A 101 3.17 16.92 9.68
N LEU A 102 2.31 15.94 9.98
CA LEU A 102 2.74 14.59 10.36
C LEU A 102 3.44 13.86 9.20
N ALA A 103 2.96 14.04 7.96
CA ALA A 103 3.56 13.41 6.78
C ALA A 103 5.00 13.89 6.50
N GLU A 104 5.37 15.07 7.00
CA GLU A 104 6.74 15.60 6.93
C GLU A 104 7.63 15.16 8.11
N SER A 105 7.05 14.47 9.09
CA SER A 105 7.72 14.06 10.33
C SER A 105 8.09 12.58 10.36
N ASP A 106 8.99 12.21 11.26
CA ASP A 106 9.42 10.83 11.50
C ASP A 106 8.41 9.97 12.29
N MET A 107 7.18 10.48 12.51
CA MET A 107 6.07 9.74 13.13
C MET A 107 4.85 9.74 12.22
N LEU A 108 4.20 8.57 12.14
CA LEU A 108 3.00 8.36 11.34
C LEU A 108 1.78 8.15 12.25
N ALA A 109 0.62 8.62 11.81
CA ALA A 109 -0.65 8.33 12.48
C ALA A 109 -1.13 6.92 12.10
N ASN A 110 -1.02 5.96 13.02
CA ASN A 110 -1.50 4.59 12.84
C ASN A 110 -2.99 4.45 13.21
N GLY A 111 -3.53 5.40 13.97
CA GLY A 111 -4.95 5.48 14.28
C GLY A 111 -5.35 6.91 14.64
N PHE A 112 -6.62 7.25 14.42
CA PHE A 112 -7.16 8.53 14.84
C PHE A 112 -8.62 8.41 15.27
N ALA A 113 -9.03 9.32 16.16
CA ALA A 113 -10.42 9.52 16.54
C ALA A 113 -10.74 11.02 16.53
N LEU A 114 -11.93 11.36 16.09
CA LEU A 114 -12.45 12.73 16.10
C LEU A 114 -13.76 12.73 16.87
N SER A 115 -13.84 13.62 17.85
CA SER A 115 -15.05 13.82 18.65
C SER A 115 -15.37 15.30 18.74
N THR A 116 -16.65 15.62 18.77
CA THR A 116 -17.13 17.00 18.98
C THR A 116 -17.13 17.28 20.48
N GLU A 117 -16.49 18.37 20.91
CA GLU A 117 -16.44 18.72 22.33
C GLU A 117 -17.45 19.82 22.63
N GLU A 118 -17.31 21.00 22.00
CA GLU A 118 -18.22 22.13 22.14
C GLU A 118 -18.39 22.84 20.79
N ALA A 119 -19.62 23.12 20.38
CA ALA A 119 -20.00 23.89 19.18
C ALA A 119 -19.14 23.63 17.92
N GLN A 120 -18.01 24.35 17.78
CA GLN A 120 -17.12 24.36 16.61
C GLN A 120 -15.70 23.81 16.89
N THR A 121 -15.46 23.27 18.09
CA THR A 121 -14.20 22.68 18.51
C THR A 121 -14.30 21.16 18.49
N LEU A 122 -13.32 20.54 17.84
CA LEU A 122 -13.15 19.10 17.75
C LEU A 122 -11.94 18.70 18.59
N ARG A 123 -12.10 17.58 19.28
CA ARG A 123 -11.00 16.85 19.88
C ARG A 123 -10.52 15.78 18.91
N LEU A 124 -9.29 15.93 18.46
CA LEU A 124 -8.56 14.98 17.62
C LEU A 124 -7.60 14.18 18.51
N THR A 125 -7.78 12.87 18.56
CA THR A 125 -6.85 11.94 19.21
C THR A 125 -6.12 11.16 18.14
N LEU A 126 -4.79 11.09 18.23
CA LEU A 126 -3.91 10.44 17.27
C LEU A 126 -3.05 9.41 18.02
N GLN A 127 -3.03 8.19 17.48
CA GLN A 127 -2.05 7.18 17.86
C GLN A 127 -0.91 7.25 16.86
N LEU A 128 0.24 7.72 17.32
CA LEU A 128 1.42 7.95 16.52
C LEU A 128 2.43 6.82 16.72
N GLU A 129 3.16 6.46 15.67
CA GLU A 129 4.18 5.41 15.68
C GLU A 129 5.31 5.79 14.71
N ARG A 130 6.57 5.57 15.10
CA ARG A 130 7.70 5.70 14.18
C ARG A 130 7.68 4.53 13.19
N PRO A 131 7.84 4.78 11.88
CA PRO A 131 7.95 3.71 10.91
C PRO A 131 9.21 2.89 11.22
N HIS A 132 9.03 1.60 11.48
CA HIS A 132 10.15 0.68 11.60
C HIS A 132 10.74 0.43 10.21
N GLU A 133 12.02 0.76 10.04
CA GLU A 133 12.81 0.31 8.89
C GLU A 133 12.97 -1.22 9.01
N LYS A 134 12.38 -1.95 8.06
CA LYS A 134 12.43 -3.43 8.02
C LYS A 134 13.65 -3.94 7.27
#